data_AF-A0A538F185-F1
#
_entry.id   AF-A0A538F185-F1
#
_cell.length_a   1.000
_cell.length_b   1.000
_cell.length_c   1.000
_cell.angle_alpha   90.00
_cell.angle_beta   90.00
_cell.angle_gamma   90.00
#
_symmetry.space_group_name_H-M   'P 1'
#
loop_
_entity.id
_entity.type
_entity.pdbx_description
1 polymer ?
#
loop_
_entity_poly.entity_id
_entity_poly.type
_entity_poly.pdbx_seq_one_letter_code
_entity_poly.pdbx_strand_id
1 'polypeptide(L)'
;VVAVGGSATTDGGADAVEAIQGARSELVASSRVGFGTRRAGKATKEVALVVACDVRTSWEDAPRVFAPQKGADPATVRRLERRLSALARRAPRDPRGVPMTGAAGGLAGGLWAHFGARLVPGAPYVLDALRFDDAMRASRFVVTGEGRLDEQSLTGKVVGEIATRCRQSGVACHAVVGQRSLEEFLARLIDLSTITEAGTTRRLRSAGRRLAEI
;
A
#
# COMPACT_ATOMS: atom_id res chain seq x y z
N VAL A 1 -10.29 -0.33 -6.30
CA VAL A 1 -9.09 -0.21 -5.43
C VAL A 1 -7.98 0.39 -6.27
N VAL A 2 -7.21 1.31 -5.71
CA VAL A 2 -6.03 1.90 -6.37
C VAL A 2 -4.81 1.55 -5.53
N ALA A 3 -3.80 0.93 -6.13
CA ALA A 3 -2.51 0.70 -5.49
C ALA A 3 -1.58 1.88 -5.80
N VAL A 4 -0.90 2.41 -4.77
CA VAL A 4 -0.05 3.61 -4.88
C VAL A 4 1.39 3.28 -4.51
N GLY A 5 2.09 2.58 -5.42
CA GLY A 5 3.51 2.25 -5.32
C GLY A 5 4.26 2.64 -6.60
N GLY A 6 5.58 2.90 -6.50
CA GLY A 6 6.44 3.13 -7.67
C GLY A 6 6.13 4.39 -8.49
N SER A 7 5.46 5.38 -7.92
CA SER A 7 5.08 6.61 -8.63
C SER A 7 6.30 7.43 -9.08
N ALA A 8 6.22 8.07 -10.25
CA ALA A 8 7.17 9.09 -10.70
C ALA A 8 6.75 10.53 -10.36
N THR A 9 5.53 10.73 -9.86
CA THR A 9 4.94 12.07 -9.64
C THR A 9 5.08 12.55 -8.19
N THR A 10 5.14 13.86 -7.98
CA THR A 10 4.99 14.52 -6.67
C THR A 10 4.14 15.78 -6.84
N ASP A 11 2.92 15.58 -7.30
CA ASP A 11 2.00 16.63 -7.74
C ASP A 11 0.79 16.79 -6.79
N GLY A 12 0.73 16.01 -5.71
CA GLY A 12 -0.45 15.95 -4.84
C GLY A 12 -1.62 15.17 -5.44
N GLY A 13 -1.40 14.45 -6.54
CA GLY A 13 -2.48 13.87 -7.35
C GLY A 13 -3.37 14.90 -8.02
N ALA A 14 -2.89 16.14 -8.20
CA ALA A 14 -3.68 17.24 -8.75
C ALA A 14 -4.27 16.88 -10.11
N ASP A 15 -3.45 16.32 -11.00
CA ASP A 15 -3.88 16.00 -12.37
C ASP A 15 -4.88 14.82 -12.37
N ALA A 16 -4.69 13.85 -11.47
CA ALA A 16 -5.63 12.74 -11.28
C ALA A 16 -6.97 13.22 -10.72
N VAL A 17 -6.94 14.14 -9.76
CA VAL A 17 -8.15 14.78 -9.20
C VAL A 17 -8.89 15.56 -10.28
N GLU A 18 -8.18 16.38 -11.06
CA GLU A 18 -8.74 17.14 -12.18
C GLU A 18 -9.39 16.20 -13.20
N ALA A 19 -8.69 15.15 -13.65
CA ALA A 19 -9.22 14.19 -14.62
C ALA A 19 -10.50 13.50 -14.12
N ILE A 20 -10.55 13.08 -12.85
CA ILE A 20 -11.73 12.44 -12.26
C ILE A 20 -12.90 13.44 -12.16
N GLN A 21 -12.63 14.69 -11.79
CA GLN A 21 -13.66 15.73 -11.72
C GLN A 21 -14.20 16.12 -13.10
N GLY A 22 -13.32 16.20 -14.09
CA GLY A 22 -13.69 16.44 -15.50
C GLY A 22 -14.59 15.33 -16.03
N ALA A 23 -14.16 14.07 -15.90
CA ALA A 23 -14.96 12.91 -16.29
C ALA A 23 -16.33 12.89 -15.57
N ARG A 24 -16.36 13.21 -14.27
CA ARG A 24 -17.63 13.29 -13.53
C ARG A 24 -18.56 14.36 -14.11
N SER A 25 -18.02 15.51 -14.47
CA SER A 25 -18.79 16.63 -15.04
C SER A 25 -19.36 16.26 -16.41
N GLU A 26 -18.58 15.60 -17.26
CA GLU A 26 -19.04 15.08 -18.56
C GLU A 26 -20.13 14.00 -18.43
N LEU A 27 -20.00 13.08 -17.47
CA LEU A 27 -21.01 12.06 -17.21
C LEU A 27 -22.34 12.66 -16.73
N VAL A 28 -22.28 13.70 -15.90
CA VAL A 28 -23.46 14.45 -15.46
C VAL A 28 -24.09 15.21 -16.63
N ALA A 29 -23.28 15.91 -17.43
CA ALA A 29 -23.75 16.66 -18.60
C ALA A 29 -24.38 15.76 -19.67
N SER A 30 -23.82 14.57 -19.90
CA SER A 30 -24.33 13.61 -20.88
C SER A 30 -25.57 12.84 -20.44
N SER A 31 -26.07 13.05 -19.22
CA SER A 31 -27.20 12.30 -18.62
C SER A 31 -26.99 10.77 -18.58
N ARG A 32 -25.76 10.28 -18.75
CA ARG A 32 -25.46 8.84 -18.89
C ARG A 32 -25.27 8.13 -17.55
N VAL A 33 -24.84 8.80 -16.48
CA VAL A 33 -24.77 8.24 -15.11
C VAL A 33 -24.79 9.38 -14.08
N GLY A 34 -25.73 9.37 -13.13
CA GLY A 34 -25.81 10.36 -12.05
C GLY A 34 -24.90 10.05 -10.86
N PHE A 35 -23.60 10.33 -10.90
CA PHE A 35 -22.74 10.10 -9.73
C PHE A 35 -23.04 11.10 -8.59
N GLY A 36 -23.80 10.65 -7.58
CA GLY A 36 -23.89 11.29 -6.27
C GLY A 36 -24.95 12.39 -6.09
N THR A 37 -25.89 12.56 -7.02
CA THR A 37 -27.14 13.29 -6.74
C THR A 37 -28.32 12.53 -7.30
N ARG A 38 -29.31 12.25 -6.45
CA ARG A 38 -30.55 11.56 -6.84
C ARG A 38 -31.31 12.42 -7.86
N ARG A 39 -31.26 12.08 -9.13
CA ARG A 39 -32.31 12.43 -10.09
C ARG A 39 -32.64 11.23 -10.96
N ALA A 40 -33.94 10.92 -11.01
CA ALA A 40 -34.61 9.95 -11.88
C ALA A 40 -34.17 8.47 -11.72
N GLY A 41 -34.62 7.81 -10.65
CA GLY A 41 -35.06 6.39 -10.69
C GLY A 41 -34.02 5.29 -10.95
N LYS A 42 -32.75 5.59 -11.21
CA LYS A 42 -31.67 4.59 -11.27
C LYS A 42 -30.61 4.92 -10.23
N ALA A 43 -30.55 4.11 -9.18
CA ALA A 43 -29.50 4.18 -8.17
C ALA A 43 -28.13 4.01 -8.85
N THR A 44 -27.36 5.08 -8.94
CA THR A 44 -25.93 4.93 -9.24
C THR A 44 -25.29 4.32 -8.02
N LYS A 45 -24.67 3.15 -8.19
CA LYS A 45 -23.88 2.54 -7.11
C LYS A 45 -22.77 3.52 -6.73
N GLU A 46 -22.79 4.02 -5.50
CA GLU A 46 -21.64 4.69 -4.94
C GLU A 46 -20.48 3.69 -4.92
N VAL A 47 -19.41 4.00 -5.65
CA VAL A 47 -18.21 3.17 -5.66
C VAL A 47 -17.31 3.67 -4.54
N ALA A 48 -17.09 2.83 -3.53
CA ALA A 48 -16.12 3.11 -2.49
C ALA A 48 -14.70 3.11 -3.10
N LEU A 49 -14.00 4.24 -3.01
CA LEU A 49 -12.61 4.35 -3.43
C LEU A 49 -11.70 3.92 -2.26
N VAL A 50 -10.96 2.83 -2.46
CA VAL A 50 -9.94 2.36 -1.52
C VAL A 50 -8.57 2.54 -2.14
N VAL A 51 -7.65 3.14 -1.39
CA VAL A 51 -6.26 3.36 -1.79
C VAL A 51 -5.35 2.55 -0.86
N ALA A 52 -4.63 1.60 -1.44
CA ALA A 52 -3.69 0.74 -0.72
C ALA A 52 -2.31 1.41 -0.67
N CYS A 53 -1.86 1.72 0.55
CA CYS A 53 -0.61 2.43 0.83
C CYS A 53 0.33 1.56 1.68
N ASP A 54 1.60 1.48 1.30
CA ASP A 54 2.62 0.74 2.07
C ASP A 54 3.51 1.66 2.92
N VAL A 55 3.20 2.96 2.96
CA VAL A 55 3.92 3.97 3.74
C VAL A 55 2.96 4.82 4.55
N ARG A 56 3.42 5.27 5.73
CA ARG A 56 2.63 6.15 6.62
C ARG A 56 2.91 7.64 6.46
N THR A 57 3.85 8.02 5.59
CA THR A 57 4.26 9.41 5.34
C THR A 57 3.07 10.32 5.09
N SER A 58 3.01 11.43 5.82
CA SER A 58 1.99 12.46 5.66
C SER A 58 2.25 13.31 4.41
N TRP A 59 1.23 14.06 3.99
CA TRP A 59 1.23 14.90 2.80
C TRP A 59 2.47 15.82 2.67
N GLU A 60 2.77 16.56 3.73
CA GLU A 60 3.83 17.56 3.79
C GLU A 60 5.23 16.97 3.69
N ASP A 61 5.40 15.71 4.10
CA ASP A 61 6.68 15.02 4.07
C ASP A 61 6.96 14.36 2.72
N ALA A 62 5.93 14.20 1.87
CA ALA A 62 6.04 13.48 0.60
C ALA A 62 7.16 14.00 -0.32
N PRO A 63 7.36 15.33 -0.50
CA PRO A 63 8.45 15.86 -1.31
C PRO A 63 9.82 15.49 -0.77
N ARG A 64 10.01 15.59 0.54
CA ARG A 64 11.31 15.30 1.18
C ARG A 64 11.64 13.82 1.11
N VAL A 65 10.67 12.97 1.38
CA VAL A 65 10.87 11.53 1.50
C VAL A 65 10.95 10.86 0.13
N PHE A 66 10.09 11.25 -0.83
CA PHE A 66 9.93 10.51 -2.08
C PHE A 66 10.39 11.22 -3.34
N ALA A 67 10.55 12.54 -3.36
CA ALA A 67 10.96 13.22 -4.59
C ALA A 67 12.43 12.99 -4.98
N PRO A 68 13.41 12.86 -4.04
CA PRO A 68 14.81 12.63 -4.40
C PRO A 68 15.01 11.36 -5.24
N GLN A 69 14.39 10.24 -4.85
CA GLN A 69 14.43 8.99 -5.63
C GLN A 69 13.70 9.07 -6.98
N LYS A 70 12.95 10.16 -7.24
CA LYS A 70 12.31 10.48 -8.53
C LYS A 70 13.13 11.51 -9.33
N GLY A 71 14.34 11.83 -8.89
CA GLY A 71 15.26 12.75 -9.57
C GLY A 71 15.16 14.22 -9.13
N ALA A 72 14.43 14.54 -8.06
CA ALA A 72 14.35 15.93 -7.58
C ALA A 72 15.61 16.34 -6.80
N ASP A 73 16.25 17.42 -7.23
CA ASP A 73 17.31 18.09 -6.47
C ASP A 73 16.75 18.89 -5.27
N PRO A 74 17.59 19.37 -4.33
CA PRO A 74 17.13 20.09 -3.15
C PRO A 74 16.29 21.36 -3.47
N ALA A 75 16.59 22.05 -4.57
CA ALA A 75 15.82 23.21 -5.01
C ALA A 75 14.42 22.80 -5.49
N THR A 76 14.32 21.70 -6.24
CA THR A 76 13.05 21.12 -6.69
C THR A 76 12.23 20.59 -5.52
N VAL A 77 12.84 19.92 -4.55
CA VAL A 77 12.14 19.49 -3.31
C VAL A 77 11.46 20.68 -2.63
N ARG A 78 12.17 21.79 -2.41
CA ARG A 78 11.57 23.02 -1.82
C ARG A 78 10.43 23.59 -2.65
N ARG A 79 10.51 23.50 -3.98
CA ARG A 79 9.42 23.93 -4.88
C ARG A 79 8.19 23.03 -4.73
N LEU A 80 8.40 21.72 -4.63
CA LEU A 80 7.34 20.73 -4.43
C LEU A 80 6.66 20.87 -3.06
N GLU A 81 7.42 21.12 -1.99
CA GLU A 81 6.85 21.44 -0.66
C GLU A 81 5.89 22.64 -0.70
N ARG A 82 6.32 23.74 -1.34
CA ARG A 82 5.45 24.93 -1.52
C ARG A 82 4.21 24.61 -2.35
N ARG A 83 4.35 23.83 -3.43
CA ARG A 83 3.22 23.39 -4.27
C ARG A 83 2.22 22.57 -3.46
N LEU A 84 2.68 21.54 -2.74
CA LEU A 84 1.82 20.70 -1.92
C LEU A 84 1.16 21.47 -0.78
N SER A 85 1.87 22.42 -0.16
CA SER A 85 1.29 23.32 0.84
C SER A 85 0.15 24.18 0.26
N ALA A 86 0.32 24.69 -0.97
CA ALA A 86 -0.72 25.45 -1.65
C ALA A 86 -1.93 24.60 -2.05
N LEU A 87 -1.69 23.38 -2.53
CA LEU A 87 -2.75 22.42 -2.88
C LEU A 87 -3.56 22.02 -1.65
N ALA A 88 -2.91 21.72 -0.52
CA ALA A 88 -3.59 21.38 0.74
C ALA A 88 -4.57 22.48 1.20
N ARG A 89 -4.19 23.76 1.06
CA ARG A 89 -5.06 24.90 1.38
C ARG A 89 -6.30 25.02 0.49
N ARG A 90 -6.26 24.46 -0.72
CA ARG A 90 -7.36 24.52 -1.71
C ARG A 90 -8.20 23.25 -1.71
N ALA A 91 -7.74 22.19 -1.06
CA ALA A 91 -8.46 20.94 -0.97
C ALA A 91 -9.71 21.11 -0.08
N PRO A 92 -10.83 20.44 -0.41
CA PRO A 92 -12.04 20.49 0.42
C PRO A 92 -11.84 19.86 1.80
N ARG A 93 -10.82 19.01 1.95
CA ARG A 93 -10.35 18.47 3.22
C ARG A 93 -8.83 18.54 3.24
N ASP A 94 -8.27 19.12 4.30
CA ASP A 94 -6.81 19.29 4.42
C ASP A 94 -6.12 17.92 4.63
N PRO A 95 -5.23 17.49 3.71
CA PRO A 95 -4.54 16.20 3.83
C PRO A 95 -3.31 16.22 4.75
N ARG A 96 -2.92 17.39 5.28
CA ARG A 96 -1.72 17.55 6.13
C ARG A 96 -1.88 16.87 7.49
N GLY A 97 -0.79 16.34 8.03
CA GLY A 97 -0.76 15.61 9.30
C GLY A 97 -1.51 14.28 9.32
N VAL A 98 -2.18 13.91 8.22
CA VAL A 98 -2.92 12.65 8.12
C VAL A 98 -1.98 11.54 7.62
N PRO A 99 -1.87 10.41 8.32
CA PRO A 99 -1.03 9.30 7.86
C PRO A 99 -1.42 8.81 6.47
N MET A 100 -0.41 8.36 5.70
CA MET A 100 -0.53 7.80 4.35
C MET A 100 -0.92 8.80 3.25
N THR A 101 -1.27 10.05 3.55
CA THR A 101 -1.67 11.03 2.52
C THR A 101 -0.51 11.43 1.61
N GLY A 102 0.74 11.24 2.04
CA GLY A 102 1.92 11.48 1.22
C GLY A 102 2.26 10.36 0.23
N ALA A 103 1.57 9.21 0.29
CA ALA A 103 1.84 8.09 -0.60
C ALA A 103 1.67 8.47 -2.09
N ALA A 104 2.52 7.90 -2.94
CA ALA A 104 2.65 8.23 -4.37
C ALA A 104 2.75 9.74 -4.67
N GLY A 105 3.56 10.46 -3.88
CA GLY A 105 3.78 11.89 -4.11
C GLY A 105 2.56 12.77 -3.83
N GLY A 106 1.69 12.30 -2.92
CA GLY A 106 0.47 12.98 -2.52
C GLY A 106 -0.79 12.52 -3.24
N LEU A 107 -0.71 11.61 -4.22
CA LEU A 107 -1.90 11.07 -4.90
C LEU A 107 -2.93 10.49 -3.91
N ALA A 108 -2.46 9.72 -2.91
CA ALA A 108 -3.33 9.17 -1.88
C ALA A 108 -4.08 10.28 -1.13
N GLY A 109 -3.38 11.34 -0.72
CA GLY A 109 -3.97 12.50 -0.06
C GLY A 109 -4.96 13.26 -0.95
N GLY A 110 -4.67 13.41 -2.25
CA GLY A 110 -5.57 14.07 -3.19
C GLY A 110 -6.88 13.30 -3.35
N LEU A 111 -6.80 11.98 -3.53
CA LEU A 111 -7.98 11.11 -3.63
C LEU A 111 -8.77 11.07 -2.31
N TRP A 112 -8.08 11.04 -1.18
CA TRP A 112 -8.71 11.11 0.15
C TRP A 112 -9.43 12.44 0.38
N ALA A 113 -8.77 13.54 0.02
CA ALA A 113 -9.29 14.88 0.25
C ALA A 113 -10.52 15.17 -0.62
N HIS A 114 -10.46 14.83 -1.91
CA HIS A 114 -11.48 15.21 -2.89
C HIS A 114 -12.60 14.18 -3.08
N PHE A 115 -12.33 12.90 -2.86
CA PHE A 115 -13.29 11.81 -3.14
C PHE A 115 -13.59 10.94 -1.92
N GLY A 116 -13.10 11.31 -0.73
CA GLY A 116 -13.34 10.54 0.48
C GLY A 116 -12.73 9.13 0.42
N ALA A 117 -11.66 8.95 -0.34
CA ALA A 117 -11.01 7.65 -0.48
C ALA A 117 -10.57 7.10 0.89
N ARG A 118 -10.78 5.81 1.13
CA ARG A 118 -10.27 5.14 2.33
C ARG A 118 -8.83 4.71 2.10
N LEU A 119 -7.91 5.27 2.89
CA LEU A 119 -6.50 4.87 2.87
C LEU A 119 -6.33 3.66 3.78
N VAL A 120 -5.71 2.60 3.27
CA VAL A 120 -5.52 1.34 3.99
C VAL A 120 -4.11 0.81 3.79
N PRO A 121 -3.53 0.10 4.78
CA PRO A 121 -2.33 -0.69 4.56
C PRO A 121 -2.54 -1.75 3.47
N GLY A 122 -1.59 -1.88 2.54
CA GLY A 122 -1.72 -2.76 1.38
C GLY A 122 -1.78 -4.24 1.74
N ALA A 123 -0.79 -4.74 2.49
CA ALA A 123 -0.71 -6.16 2.86
C ALA A 123 -1.95 -6.66 3.65
N PRO A 124 -2.38 -6.01 4.75
CA PRO A 124 -3.61 -6.40 5.44
C PRO A 124 -4.83 -6.42 4.51
N TYR A 125 -5.00 -5.39 3.66
CA TYR A 125 -6.13 -5.30 2.75
C TYR A 125 -6.20 -6.48 1.77
N VAL A 126 -5.06 -6.88 1.20
CA VAL A 126 -4.98 -8.02 0.28
C VAL A 126 -5.26 -9.34 0.99
N LEU A 127 -4.67 -9.56 2.17
CA LEU A 127 -4.90 -10.80 2.93
C LEU A 127 -6.36 -10.96 3.36
N ASP A 128 -7.01 -9.87 3.79
CA ASP A 128 -8.43 -9.88 4.12
C ASP A 128 -9.29 -10.21 2.90
N ALA A 129 -8.98 -9.61 1.74
CA ALA A 129 -9.68 -9.88 0.49
C ALA A 129 -9.54 -11.32 0.01
N LEU A 130 -8.39 -11.96 0.30
CA LEU A 130 -8.13 -13.36 0.00
C LEU A 130 -8.68 -14.34 1.05
N ARG A 131 -9.32 -13.83 2.13
CA ARG A 131 -9.71 -14.63 3.29
C ARG A 131 -8.55 -15.48 3.81
N PHE A 132 -7.35 -14.89 3.83
CA PHE A 132 -6.11 -15.57 4.19
C PHE A 132 -6.22 -16.28 5.54
N ASP A 133 -6.83 -15.62 6.53
CA ASP A 133 -6.98 -16.16 7.89
C ASP A 133 -7.74 -17.48 7.93
N ASP A 134 -8.75 -17.65 7.09
CA ASP A 134 -9.53 -18.90 7.02
C ASP A 134 -8.68 -20.03 6.42
N ALA A 135 -7.95 -19.73 5.33
CA ALA A 135 -7.05 -20.69 4.69
C ALA A 135 -5.88 -21.07 5.60
N MET A 136 -5.29 -20.09 6.29
CA MET A 136 -4.20 -20.27 7.24
C MET A 136 -4.61 -21.21 8.38
N ARG A 137 -5.77 -20.99 9.01
CA ARG A 137 -6.26 -21.85 10.12
C ARG A 137 -6.59 -23.27 9.68
N ALA A 138 -6.95 -23.47 8.41
CA ALA A 138 -7.19 -24.80 7.84
C ALA A 138 -5.90 -25.50 7.39
N SER A 139 -4.74 -24.83 7.43
CA SER A 139 -3.46 -25.36 6.94
C SER A 139 -2.62 -25.96 8.07
N ARG A 140 -1.78 -26.95 7.72
CA ARG A 140 -0.77 -27.50 8.65
C ARG A 140 0.26 -26.45 9.07
N PHE A 141 0.68 -25.64 8.10
CA PHE A 141 1.60 -24.51 8.26
C PHE A 141 1.45 -23.57 7.05
N VAL A 142 2.01 -22.37 7.16
CA VAL A 142 2.10 -21.38 6.08
C VAL A 142 3.53 -21.30 5.56
N VAL A 143 3.67 -21.10 4.24
CA VAL A 143 4.94 -20.73 3.61
C VAL A 143 4.79 -19.36 2.97
N THR A 144 5.72 -18.45 3.28
CA THR A 144 5.78 -17.09 2.71
C THR A 144 7.17 -16.78 2.19
N GLY A 145 7.36 -15.64 1.54
CA GLY A 145 8.65 -15.24 1.01
C GLY A 145 8.66 -13.89 0.32
N GLU A 146 9.86 -13.30 0.21
CA GLU A 146 10.13 -12.12 -0.61
C GLU A 146 11.58 -12.14 -1.12
N GLY A 147 11.91 -11.21 -2.02
CA GLY A 147 13.26 -11.13 -2.60
C GLY A 147 14.34 -10.86 -1.56
N ARG A 148 14.08 -9.94 -0.63
CA ARG A 148 15.00 -9.58 0.44
C ARG A 148 14.23 -9.37 1.73
N LEU A 149 14.58 -10.13 2.76
CA LEU A 149 14.01 -10.02 4.08
C LEU A 149 14.89 -9.09 4.93
N ASP A 150 14.39 -7.90 5.21
CA ASP A 150 15.06 -6.80 5.91
C ASP A 150 14.12 -6.15 6.95
N GLU A 151 14.56 -5.09 7.63
CA GLU A 151 13.74 -4.41 8.64
C GLU A 151 12.45 -3.80 8.06
N GLN A 152 12.48 -3.34 6.81
CA GLN A 152 11.29 -2.80 6.14
C GLN A 152 10.23 -3.88 5.90
N SER A 153 10.67 -5.12 5.81
CA SER A 153 9.80 -6.29 5.66
C SER A 153 8.92 -6.54 6.88
N LEU A 154 9.35 -6.04 8.05
CA LEU A 154 8.60 -6.07 9.30
C LEU A 154 7.48 -5.04 9.35
N THR A 155 7.62 -3.96 8.58
CA THR A 155 6.76 -2.78 8.66
C THR A 155 5.87 -2.68 7.44
N GLY A 156 4.72 -3.38 7.48
CA GLY A 156 3.64 -3.20 6.50
C GLY A 156 3.80 -3.96 5.18
N LYS A 157 4.84 -4.80 5.03
CA LYS A 157 4.95 -5.74 3.91
C LYS A 157 4.24 -7.08 4.20
N VAL A 158 4.00 -7.81 3.12
CA VAL A 158 3.26 -9.09 3.12
C VAL A 158 3.88 -10.13 4.05
N VAL A 159 5.22 -10.29 4.08
CA VAL A 159 5.87 -11.30 4.92
C VAL A 159 5.65 -11.02 6.41
N GLY A 160 5.89 -9.79 6.86
CA GLY A 160 5.69 -9.40 8.26
C GLY A 160 4.23 -9.51 8.71
N GLU A 161 3.28 -9.13 7.84
CA GLU A 161 1.85 -9.26 8.13
C GLU A 161 1.43 -10.73 8.23
N ILE A 162 1.83 -11.58 7.28
CA ILE A 162 1.55 -13.02 7.31
C ILE A 162 2.10 -13.65 8.59
N ALA A 163 3.36 -13.37 8.92
CA ALA A 163 3.99 -13.95 10.11
C ALA A 163 3.28 -13.50 11.39
N THR A 164 2.88 -12.22 11.47
CA THR A 164 2.11 -11.69 12.60
C THR A 164 0.78 -12.41 12.79
N ARG A 165 0.01 -12.60 11.71
CA ARG A 165 -1.28 -13.31 11.75
C ARG A 165 -1.13 -14.79 12.12
N CYS A 166 -0.09 -15.45 11.59
CA CYS A 166 0.24 -16.83 11.91
C CYS A 166 0.55 -16.99 13.40
N ARG A 167 1.42 -16.14 13.94
CA ARG A 167 1.77 -16.10 15.37
C ARG A 167 0.53 -15.88 16.24
N GLN A 168 -0.31 -14.91 15.90
CA GLN A 168 -1.54 -14.62 16.65
C GLN A 168 -2.54 -15.79 16.64
N SER A 169 -2.48 -16.66 15.61
CA SER A 169 -3.36 -17.82 15.47
C SER A 169 -2.72 -19.14 15.88
N GLY A 170 -1.46 -19.13 16.33
CA GLY A 170 -0.72 -20.34 16.68
C GLY A 170 -0.42 -21.28 15.50
N VAL A 171 -0.40 -20.76 14.27
CA VAL A 171 -0.09 -21.53 13.06
C VAL A 171 1.39 -21.35 12.71
N ALA A 172 2.11 -22.44 12.46
CA ALA A 172 3.52 -22.38 12.07
C ALA A 172 3.70 -21.65 10.73
N CYS A 173 4.71 -20.78 10.64
CA CYS A 173 5.00 -20.00 9.44
C CYS A 173 6.47 -20.10 9.05
N HIS A 174 6.74 -20.54 7.83
CA HIS A 174 8.07 -20.71 7.27
C HIS A 174 8.31 -19.65 6.19
N ALA A 175 9.48 -19.02 6.18
CA ALA A 175 9.86 -18.07 5.15
C ALA A 175 10.93 -18.67 4.22
N VAL A 176 10.74 -18.53 2.92
CA VAL A 176 11.75 -18.82 1.89
C VAL A 176 12.05 -17.52 1.15
N VAL A 177 13.25 -17.00 1.33
CA VAL A 177 13.61 -15.62 0.92
C VAL A 177 14.81 -15.60 0.00
N GLY A 178 14.90 -14.64 -0.92
CA GLY A 178 16.04 -14.54 -1.84
C GLY A 178 17.34 -14.22 -1.11
N GLN A 179 17.28 -13.26 -0.17
CA GLN A 179 18.36 -12.84 0.71
C GLN A 179 17.82 -12.54 2.10
N ARG A 180 18.57 -12.89 3.15
CA ARG A 180 18.31 -12.46 4.52
C ARG A 180 19.28 -11.33 4.90
N SER A 181 18.74 -10.20 5.33
CA SER A 181 19.52 -9.09 5.90
C SER A 181 18.86 -8.52 7.16
N LEU A 182 18.30 -9.40 7.99
CA LEU A 182 17.74 -9.06 9.30
C LEU A 182 18.77 -9.28 10.39
N GLU A 183 18.81 -8.37 11.36
CA GLU A 183 19.47 -8.61 12.63
C GLU A 183 18.82 -9.78 13.37
N GLU A 184 19.64 -10.52 14.14
CA GLU A 184 19.19 -11.74 14.82
C GLU A 184 18.08 -11.48 15.84
N PHE A 185 18.13 -10.33 16.52
CA PHE A 185 17.07 -9.91 17.44
C PHE A 185 15.74 -9.69 16.70
N LEU A 186 15.77 -8.97 15.59
CA LEU A 186 14.58 -8.70 14.79
C LEU A 186 14.00 -9.98 14.20
N ALA A 187 14.84 -10.91 13.75
CA ALA A 187 14.39 -12.20 13.24
C ALA A 187 13.61 -13.01 14.28
N ARG A 188 13.99 -12.93 15.56
CA ARG A 188 13.26 -13.58 16.67
C ARG A 188 11.90 -12.96 16.94
N LEU A 189 11.71 -11.66 16.68
CA LEU A 189 10.42 -10.98 16.87
C LEU A 189 9.36 -11.40 15.85
N ILE A 190 9.76 -11.85 14.66
CA ILE A 190 8.84 -12.27 13.59
C ILE A 190 8.22 -13.64 13.90
N ASP A 191 8.83 -14.42 14.80
CA ASP A 191 8.39 -15.76 15.20
C ASP A 191 8.16 -16.72 14.02
N LEU A 192 9.02 -16.60 13.01
CA LEU A 192 9.04 -17.52 11.87
C LEU A 192 9.69 -18.84 12.31
N SER A 193 8.98 -19.94 12.08
CA SER A 193 9.44 -21.29 12.45
C SER A 193 10.74 -21.66 11.75
N THR A 194 10.89 -21.29 10.47
CA THR A 194 12.18 -21.36 9.77
C THR A 194 12.31 -20.20 8.78
N ILE A 195 13.56 -19.77 8.53
CA ILE A 195 13.90 -18.81 7.48
C ILE A 195 14.97 -19.46 6.60
N THR A 196 14.62 -19.80 5.37
CA THR A 196 15.53 -20.42 4.40
C THR A 196 15.92 -19.41 3.33
N GLU A 197 17.21 -19.10 3.23
CA GLU A 197 17.73 -18.30 2.12
C GLU A 197 17.89 -19.15 0.85
N ALA A 198 17.25 -18.71 -0.22
CA ALA A 198 17.13 -19.41 -1.49
C ALA A 198 17.17 -18.45 -2.69
N GLY A 199 18.30 -17.77 -2.88
CA GLY A 199 18.51 -16.85 -4.02
C GLY A 199 18.63 -17.48 -5.42
N THR A 200 18.42 -18.80 -5.57
CA THR A 200 18.40 -19.48 -6.87
C THR A 200 17.25 -20.46 -6.97
N THR A 201 16.77 -20.75 -8.18
CA THR A 201 15.72 -21.75 -8.45
C THR A 201 16.06 -23.14 -7.91
N ARG A 202 17.33 -23.55 -7.96
CA ARG A 202 17.78 -24.82 -7.35
C ARG A 202 17.59 -24.81 -5.83
N ARG A 203 17.95 -23.71 -5.16
CA ARG A 203 17.78 -23.57 -3.71
C ARG A 203 16.30 -23.48 -3.32
N LEU A 204 15.47 -22.80 -4.13
CA LEU A 204 14.01 -22.75 -3.94
C LEU A 204 13.38 -24.15 -4.00
N ARG A 205 13.74 -24.95 -5.01
CA ARG A 205 13.26 -26.35 -5.11
C ARG A 205 13.72 -27.20 -3.93
N SER A 206 14.97 -27.03 -3.49
CA SER A 206 15.49 -27.74 -2.32
C SER A 206 14.79 -27.33 -1.02
N ALA A 207 14.45 -26.05 -0.86
CA ALA A 207 13.65 -25.57 0.27
C ALA A 207 12.25 -26.18 0.27
N GLY A 208 11.58 -26.21 -0.90
CA GLY A 208 10.27 -26.84 -1.03
C GLY A 208 10.25 -28.33 -0.67
N ARG A 209 11.29 -29.09 -1.08
CA ARG A 209 11.41 -30.51 -0.68
C ARG A 209 11.53 -30.69 0.83
N ARG A 210 12.39 -29.90 1.49
CA ARG A 210 12.53 -29.95 2.96
C ARG A 210 11.24 -29.60 3.69
N LEU A 211 10.49 -28.62 3.20
CA LEU A 211 9.20 -28.24 3.80
C LEU A 211 8.14 -29.34 3.63
N ALA A 212 8.19 -30.12 2.55
CA ALA A 212 7.29 -31.24 2.34
C ALA A 212 7.54 -32.43 3.27
N GLU A 213 8.67 -32.47 3.96
CA GLU A 213 9.03 -33.51 4.94
C GLU A 213 8.56 -33.17 6.36
N ILE A 214 7.99 -31.97 6.59
CA ILE A 214 7.51 -31.48 7.90
C ILE A 214 6.07 -31.87 8.16
#